data_AF-A0A419H7G6-F1
#
_entry.id   AF-A0A419H7G6-F1
#
_cell.length_a   1.000
_cell.length_b   1.000
_cell.length_c   1.000
_cell.angle_alpha   90.00
_cell.angle_beta   90.00
_cell.angle_gamma   90.00
#
_symmetry.space_group_name_H-M   'P 1'
#
loop_
_entity.id
_entity.type
_entity.pdbx_description
1 polymer ?
#
loop_
_entity_poly.entity_id
_entity_poly.type
_entity_poly.pdbx_seq_one_letter_code
_entity_poly.pdbx_strand_id
1 'polypeptide(L)' 'MPVKFLAKKNINGWLFTIVHHRGSFLVNIHAANGKLYSQQFLTEQEAFKYHSFICSKFSAFHRKPTKQQLSLFTNS' A
#
# COMPACT_ATOMS: atom_id res chain seq x y z
N MET A 1 13.80 5.53 -22.05
CA MET A 1 14.24 6.10 -20.75
C MET A 1 14.36 4.99 -19.72
N PRO A 2 15.36 5.03 -18.83
CA PRO A 2 15.52 4.04 -17.77
C PRO A 2 14.35 4.08 -16.79
N VAL A 3 14.02 2.92 -16.24
CA VAL A 3 13.01 2.76 -15.18
C VAL A 3 13.52 3.45 -13.91
N LYS A 4 12.77 4.43 -13.38
CA LYS A 4 13.14 5.14 -12.14
C LYS A 4 12.21 4.71 -11.01
N PHE A 5 12.77 4.12 -9.94
CA PHE A 5 12.01 3.83 -8.73
C PHE A 5 11.83 5.11 -7.90
N LEU A 6 10.59 5.39 -7.51
CA LEU A 6 10.23 6.59 -6.75
C LEU A 6 9.90 6.28 -5.30
N ALA A 7 9.18 5.19 -5.04
CA ALA A 7 8.82 4.80 -3.68
C ALA A 7 8.70 3.28 -3.55
N LYS A 8 8.90 2.79 -2.32
CA LYS A 8 8.79 1.38 -1.95
C LYS A 8 8.23 1.26 -0.53
N LYS A 9 7.28 0.36 -0.33
CA LYS A 9 6.75 0.03 1.00
C LYS A 9 6.42 -1.46 1.09
N ASN A 10 6.86 -2.10 2.17
CA ASN A 10 6.50 -3.49 2.48
C ASN A 10 5.48 -3.51 3.64
N ILE A 11 4.39 -4.25 3.49
CA ILE A 11 3.35 -4.44 4.51
C ILE A 11 3.01 -5.92 4.57
N ASN A 12 3.44 -6.62 5.63
CA ASN A 12 3.14 -8.05 5.85
C ASN A 12 3.40 -8.96 4.64
N GLY A 13 4.55 -8.78 3.99
CA GLY A 13 4.94 -9.58 2.82
C GLY A 13 4.36 -9.08 1.48
N TRP A 14 3.51 -8.05 1.50
CA TRP A 14 3.08 -7.35 0.29
C TRP A 14 4.02 -6.19 0.00
N LEU A 15 4.48 -6.08 -1.25
CA LEU A 15 5.42 -5.05 -1.68
C LEU A 15 4.74 -4.08 -2.64
N PHE A 16 4.62 -2.84 -2.20
CA PHE A 16 4.08 -1.71 -2.95
C PHE A 16 5.24 -0.87 -3.47
N THR A 17 5.25 -0.54 -4.76
CA THR A 17 6.30 0.28 -5.39
C THR A 17 5.69 1.28 -6.34
N ILE A 18 6.30 2.46 -6.43
CA ILE A 18 6.00 3.46 -7.46
C ILE A 18 7.20 3.53 -8.40
N VAL A 19 6.93 3.45 -9.69
CA VAL A 19 7.94 3.41 -10.74
C VAL A 19 7.58 4.40 -11.85
N HIS A 20 8.52 5.23 -12.26
CA HIS A 20 8.38 6.07 -13.44
C HIS A 20 8.98 5.37 -14.66
N HIS A 21 8.17 5.16 -15.69
CA HIS A 21 8.56 4.48 -16.92
C HIS A 21 7.85 5.13 -18.12
N ARG A 22 8.65 5.55 -19.12
CA ARG A 22 8.16 6.13 -20.40
C ARG A 22 7.14 7.27 -20.24
N GLY A 23 7.35 8.17 -19.27
CA GLY A 23 6.46 9.32 -19.05
C GLY A 23 5.17 8.96 -18.31
N SER A 24 5.08 7.78 -17.71
CA SER A 24 3.94 7.34 -16.89
C SER A 24 4.42 6.81 -15.55
N PHE A 25 3.53 6.85 -14.56
CA PHE A 25 3.78 6.40 -13.21
C PHE A 25 3.02 5.10 -12.96
N LEU A 26 3.73 4.04 -12.60
CA LEU A 26 3.18 2.73 -12.31
C LEU A 26 3.22 2.49 -10.80
N VAL A 27 2.07 2.15 -10.23
CA VAL A 27 1.98 1.61 -8.87
C VAL A 27 1.87 0.10 -8.98
N ASN A 28 2.94 -0.59 -8.58
CA ASN A 28 3.01 -2.05 -8.59
C ASN A 28 2.81 -2.59 -7.18
N ILE A 29 1.98 -3.62 -7.05
CA ILE A 29 1.66 -4.33 -5.82
C ILE A 29 2.02 -5.79 -6.05
N HIS A 30 3.09 -6.24 -5.40
CA HIS A 30 3.46 -7.65 -5.37
C HIS A 30 2.83 -8.25 -4.13
N ALA A 31 1.86 -9.13 -4.33
CA ALA A 31 1.23 -9.87 -3.26
C ALA A 31 2.17 -10.94 -2.70
N ALA A 32 1.93 -11.36 -1.45
CA ALA A 32 2.74 -12.38 -0.79
C ALA A 32 2.72 -13.74 -1.52
N ASN A 33 1.72 -13.98 -2.37
CA ASN A 33 1.61 -15.18 -3.21
C ASN A 33 2.35 -15.06 -4.56
N GLY A 34 3.13 -14.00 -4.76
CA GLY A 34 3.88 -13.76 -5.99
C GLY A 34 3.08 -13.12 -7.13
N LYS A 35 1.77 -12.87 -6.97
CA LYS A 35 0.99 -12.14 -7.99
C LYS A 35 1.38 -10.67 -8.03
N LEU A 36 1.50 -10.13 -9.24
CA LEU A 36 1.76 -8.71 -9.49
C LEU A 36 0.49 -8.02 -10.00
N TYR A 37 0.11 -6.94 -9.33
CA TYR A 37 -0.92 -6.01 -9.78
C TYR A 37 -0.25 -4.68 -10.12
N SER A 38 -0.53 -4.14 -11.30
CA SER A 38 0.06 -2.88 -11.77
C SER A 38 -1.04 -1.93 -12.17
N GLN A 39 -0.99 -0.70 -11.67
CA GLN A 39 -1.88 0.38 -12.06
C GLN A 39 -1.08 1.56 -12.61
N GLN A 40 -1.46 2.04 -13.79
CA GLN A 40 -0.82 3.18 -14.45
C GLN A 40 -1.55 4.49 -14.12
N PHE A 41 -0.76 5.55 -13.97
CA PHE A 41 -1.17 6.92 -13.74
C PHE A 41 -0.41 7.87 -14.67
N LEU A 42 -1.07 8.96 -15.06
CA LEU A 42 -0.48 10.01 -15.90
C LEU A 42 0.37 10.97 -15.08
N THR A 43 0.00 11.20 -13.81
CA THR A 43 0.71 12.14 -12.94
C THR A 43 1.34 11.45 -11.74
N GLU A 44 2.47 12.00 -11.27
CA GLU A 44 3.16 11.52 -10.06
C GLU A 44 2.24 11.62 -8.84
N GLN A 45 1.52 12.74 -8.71
CA GLN A 45 0.69 13.03 -7.56
C GLN A 45 -0.46 12.02 -7.41
N GLU A 46 -1.10 11.61 -8.51
CA GLU A 46 -2.13 10.56 -8.48
C GLU A 46 -1.56 9.21 -8.06
N ALA A 47 -0.40 8.84 -8.60
CA ALA A 47 0.27 7.59 -8.23
C ALA A 47 0.60 7.56 -6.73
N PHE A 48 1.11 8.66 -6.17
CA PHE A 48 1.41 8.77 -4.74
C PHE A 48 0.15 8.78 -3.87
N LYS A 49 -0.92 9.46 -4.30
CA LYS A 49 -2.22 9.44 -3.59
C LYS A 49 -2.78 8.02 -3.55
N TYR A 50 -2.82 7.32 -4.68
CA TYR A 50 -3.28 5.94 -4.76
C TYR A 50 -2.41 4.99 -3.93
N HIS A 51 -1.08 5.09 -4.05
CA HIS A 51 -0.14 4.29 -3.27
C HIS A 51 -0.35 4.49 -1.76
N SER A 52 -0.52 5.73 -1.30
CA SER A 52 -0.76 6.04 0.11
C SER A 52 -2.10 5.50 0.58
N PHE A 53 -3.15 5.68 -0.23
CA PHE A 53 -4.47 5.15 0.03
C PHE A 53 -4.45 3.62 0.21
N ILE A 54 -3.90 2.88 -0.75
CA ILE A 54 -3.90 1.42 -0.69
C ILE A 54 -3.03 0.89 0.44
N CYS A 55 -1.87 1.51 0.69
CA CYS A 55 -1.01 1.18 1.84
C CYS A 55 -1.75 1.37 3.17
N SER A 56 -2.55 2.44 3.30
CA SER A 56 -3.34 2.68 4.52
C SER A 56 -4.42 1.62 4.72
N LYS A 57 -5.14 1.25 3.65
CA LYS A 57 -6.18 0.21 3.67
C LYS A 57 -5.60 -1.16 4.02
N PHE A 58 -4.48 -1.54 3.40
CA PHE A 58 -3.79 -2.80 3.73
C PHE A 58 -3.26 -2.81 5.16
N SER A 59 -2.65 -1.71 5.62
CA SER A 59 -2.17 -1.62 6.99
C SER A 59 -3.30 -1.76 8.00
N ALA A 60 -4.46 -1.14 7.74
CA ALA A 60 -5.64 -1.26 8.58
C ALA A 60 -6.22 -2.69 8.59
N PHE A 61 -6.32 -3.32 7.41
CA PHE A 61 -6.84 -4.68 7.28
C PHE A 61 -5.99 -5.73 8.03
N HIS A 62 -4.66 -5.56 8.01
CA HIS A 62 -3.77 -6.50 8.68
C HIS A 62 -3.46 -6.19 10.14
N ARG A 63 -3.90 -5.04 10.66
CA ARG A 63 -3.92 -4.86 12.11
C ARG A 63 -4.94 -5.86 12.64
N LYS A 64 -4.46 -6.94 13.28
CA LYS A 64 -5.33 -7.80 14.11
C LYS A 64 -6.17 -6.88 14.99
N PRO A 65 -7.47 -7.14 15.18
CA PRO A 65 -8.25 -6.36 16.13
C PRO A 65 -7.51 -6.47 17.47
N THR A 66 -6.92 -5.37 17.90
CA THR A 66 -6.31 -5.29 19.21
C THR A 66 -7.44 -5.60 20.16
N LYS A 67 -7.31 -6.67 20.97
CA LYS A 67 -8.16 -6.89 22.14
C LYS A 67 -7.90 -5.77 23.16
N GLN A 68 -8.14 -4.52 22.78
CA GLN A 68 -8.11 -3.39 23.70
C GLN A 68 -9.50 -3.32 24.33
N GLN A 69 -9.58 -3.98 25.48
CA GLN A 69 -10.41 -3.61 26.62
C GLN A 69 -11.90 -3.37 26.34
N LEU A 70 -12.64 -4.47 26.22
CA LEU A 70 -14.06 -4.54 26.62
C LEU A 70 -14.19 -4.65 28.17
N SER A 71 -13.32 -3.97 28.93
CA SER A 71 -13.29 -4.00 30.39
C SER A 71 -13.45 -2.59 30.98
N LEU A 72 -14.36 -1.79 30.44
CA LEU A 72 -14.79 -0.52 31.04
C LEU A 72 -16.29 -0.47 31.36
N PHE A 73 -17.00 -1.60 31.22
CA PHE A 73 -18.38 -1.73 31.67
C PHE A 73 -18.53 -2.97 32.56
N THR A 74 -17.76 -3.04 33.63
CA THR A 74 -18.13 -3.85 34.79
C THR A 74 -18.18 -2.93 36.00
N ASN A 75 -19.41 -2.62 36.39
CA ASN A 75 -19.89 -2.29 37.74
C ASN A 75 -19.11 -1.26 38.55
N SER A 76 -19.76 -0.11 38.80
CA SER A 76 -20.35 0.24 40.10
C SER A 76 -21.18 1.51 40.00
#